data_AF-A0A7C1HTP7-F1
#
_entry.id   AF-A0A7C1HTP7-F1
#
_cell.length_a   1.000
_cell.length_b   1.000
_cell.length_c   1.000
_cell.angle_alpha   90.00
_cell.angle_beta   90.00
_cell.angle_gamma   90.00
#
_symmetry.space_group_name_H-M   'P 1'
#
loop_
_entity.id
_entity.type
_entity.pdbx_description
1 polymer ?
#
loop_
_entity_poly.entity_id
_entity_poly.type
_entity_poly.pdbx_seq_one_letter_code
_entity_poly.pdbx_strand_id
1 'polypeptide(L)'
;MSEEILKALMQLFAIIARPESNATDRRSVVESFLKRQLNQELVEAYLEVYDNFYRKNIEEEEEKVTRKRSLLARRSVRVLKICTAINEELAQPQKVIVLFQLLEFVKTEEVTDQEMEFVTTVADTFNIPQEEYELIKNFVLSDRDIPGSEFYLYVDRTDGKKVKDPIKHIHRDNLIGQVRVIHVPSTNLYFVKYIGQSEMYM
;
A
#
# COMPACT_ATOMS: atom_id res chain seq x y z
N MET A 1 2.00 -1.37 -17.52
CA MET A 1 2.97 -0.37 -17.04
C MET A 1 4.25 -0.57 -17.84
N SER A 2 5.04 0.49 -18.07
CA SER A 2 6.33 0.36 -18.75
C SER A 2 7.35 -0.35 -17.85
N GLU A 3 8.42 -0.87 -18.44
CA GLU A 3 9.52 -1.51 -17.69
C GLU A 3 10.20 -0.52 -16.74
N GLU A 4 10.35 0.74 -17.16
CA GLU A 4 10.95 1.81 -16.37
C GLU A 4 10.11 2.09 -15.10
N ILE A 5 8.78 2.09 -15.24
CA ILE A 5 7.87 2.29 -14.10
C ILE A 5 7.93 1.15 -13.11
N LEU A 6 7.99 -0.10 -13.58
CA LEU A 6 8.15 -1.25 -12.69
C LEU A 6 9.46 -1.18 -11.92
N LYS A 7 10.59 -0.85 -12.58
CA LYS A 7 11.88 -0.65 -11.91
C LYS A 7 11.80 0.49 -10.88
N ALA A 8 11.17 1.59 -11.23
CA ALA A 8 10.97 2.74 -10.35
C ALA A 8 10.12 2.37 -9.12
N LEU A 9 9.06 1.57 -9.30
CA LEU A 9 8.24 1.05 -8.20
C LEU A 9 9.03 0.10 -7.29
N MET A 10 9.83 -0.80 -7.85
CA MET A 10 10.70 -1.69 -7.06
C MET A 10 11.66 -0.88 -6.19
N GLN A 11 12.24 0.18 -6.76
CA GLN A 11 13.08 1.11 -6.02
C GLN A 11 12.29 1.86 -4.93
N LEU A 12 11.06 2.28 -5.21
CA LEU A 12 10.19 2.95 -4.24
C LEU A 12 9.88 2.05 -3.04
N PHE A 13 9.44 0.81 -3.28
CA PHE A 13 9.21 -0.18 -2.21
C PHE A 13 10.47 -0.41 -1.38
N ALA A 14 11.63 -0.57 -2.03
CA ALA A 14 12.89 -0.76 -1.35
C ALA A 14 13.34 0.46 -0.52
N ILE A 15 13.03 1.69 -0.95
CA ILE A 15 13.34 2.91 -0.18
C ILE A 15 12.41 3.07 1.02
N ILE A 16 11.14 2.68 0.90
CA ILE A 16 10.18 2.71 2.02
C ILE A 16 10.51 1.62 3.04
N ALA A 17 11.04 0.48 2.58
CA ALA A 17 11.44 -0.62 3.45
C ALA A 17 12.54 -0.22 4.46
N ARG A 18 12.41 -0.72 5.69
CA ARG A 18 13.40 -0.57 6.75
C ARG A 18 14.45 -1.68 6.70
N PRO A 19 15.71 -1.42 7.09
CA PRO A 19 16.71 -2.48 7.26
C PRO A 19 16.33 -3.49 8.34
N GLU A 20 15.67 -3.03 9.40
CA GLU A 20 15.31 -3.82 10.58
C GLU A 20 13.98 -4.58 10.40
N SER A 21 13.33 -4.45 9.24
CA SER A 21 12.05 -5.12 8.97
C SER A 21 12.22 -6.57 8.56
N ASN A 22 11.22 -7.39 8.83
CA ASN A 22 11.10 -8.76 8.33
C ASN A 22 10.98 -8.72 6.79
N ALA A 23 12.12 -8.91 6.12
CA ALA A 23 12.23 -8.89 4.68
C ALA A 23 11.29 -9.90 3.99
N THR A 24 10.97 -11.02 4.65
CA THR A 24 10.14 -12.08 4.08
C THR A 24 8.69 -11.61 3.86
N ASP A 25 8.10 -10.96 4.86
CA ASP A 25 6.69 -10.53 4.82
C ASP A 25 6.52 -9.40 3.80
N ARG A 26 7.46 -8.45 3.77
CA ARG A 26 7.45 -7.32 2.82
C ARG A 26 7.64 -7.75 1.38
N ARG A 27 8.56 -8.70 1.13
CA ARG A 27 8.79 -9.24 -0.21
C ARG A 27 7.54 -9.94 -0.75
N SER A 28 6.74 -10.58 0.10
CA SER A 28 5.50 -11.25 -0.31
C SER A 28 4.44 -10.28 -0.85
N VAL A 29 4.39 -9.05 -0.30
CA VAL A 29 3.50 -7.99 -0.81
C VAL A 29 3.96 -7.51 -2.18
N VAL A 30 5.27 -7.29 -2.36
CA VAL A 30 5.85 -6.90 -3.66
C VAL A 30 5.62 -7.99 -4.70
N GLU A 31 5.81 -9.26 -4.34
CA GLU A 31 5.54 -10.40 -5.20
C GLU A 31 4.06 -10.47 -5.61
N SER A 32 3.15 -10.29 -4.65
CA SER A 32 1.70 -10.28 -4.90
C SER A 32 1.29 -9.14 -5.84
N PHE A 33 1.91 -7.97 -5.68
CA PHE A 33 1.73 -6.83 -6.58
C PHE A 33 2.15 -7.17 -8.02
N LEU A 34 3.35 -7.75 -8.18
CA LEU A 34 3.90 -8.10 -9.49
C LEU A 34 3.08 -9.21 -10.17
N LYS A 35 2.67 -10.25 -9.43
CA LYS A 35 1.88 -11.37 -9.96
C LYS A 35 0.52 -10.96 -10.54
N ARG A 36 -0.06 -9.86 -10.04
CA ARG A 36 -1.32 -9.32 -10.58
C ARG A 36 -1.16 -8.65 -11.94
N GLN A 37 0.07 -8.34 -12.36
CA GLN A 37 0.34 -7.55 -13.56
C GLN A 37 1.21 -8.26 -14.59
N LEU A 38 1.98 -9.27 -14.15
CA LEU A 38 3.06 -9.87 -14.92
C LEU A 38 2.97 -11.40 -14.92
N ASN A 39 3.64 -12.02 -15.88
CA ASN A 39 3.87 -13.47 -15.88
C ASN A 39 4.96 -13.84 -14.86
N GLN A 40 5.10 -15.13 -14.57
CA GLN A 40 6.02 -15.63 -13.54
C GLN A 40 7.49 -15.26 -13.82
N GLU A 41 7.95 -15.35 -15.06
CA GLU A 41 9.34 -15.01 -15.44
C GLU A 41 9.66 -13.55 -15.12
N LEU A 42 8.76 -12.63 -15.47
CA LEU A 42 8.93 -11.21 -15.18
C LEU A 42 8.81 -10.92 -13.68
N VAL A 43 7.92 -11.62 -12.96
CA VAL A 43 7.82 -11.49 -11.49
C VAL A 43 9.16 -11.77 -10.84
N GLU A 44 9.81 -12.88 -11.22
CA GLU A 44 11.13 -13.25 -10.67
C GLU A 44 12.18 -12.19 -10.99
N ALA A 45 12.22 -11.69 -12.24
CA ALA A 45 13.16 -10.64 -12.64
C ALA A 45 12.97 -9.32 -11.87
N TYR A 46 11.74 -8.85 -11.68
CA TYR A 46 11.48 -7.60 -10.95
C TYR A 46 11.63 -7.76 -9.43
N LEU A 47 11.39 -8.95 -8.89
CA LEU A 47 11.72 -9.24 -7.50
C LEU A 47 13.23 -9.15 -7.25
N GLU A 48 14.06 -9.63 -8.18
CA GLU A 48 15.51 -9.47 -8.07
C GLU A 48 15.93 -7.99 -8.09
N VAL A 49 15.26 -7.17 -8.92
CA VAL A 49 15.47 -5.71 -8.93
C VAL A 49 15.14 -5.09 -7.57
N TYR A 50 14.02 -5.47 -6.96
CA TYR A 50 13.65 -5.06 -5.61
C TYR A 50 14.69 -5.48 -4.58
N ASP A 51 15.08 -6.76 -4.57
CA ASP A 51 16.03 -7.35 -3.62
C ASP A 51 17.39 -6.63 -3.69
N ASN A 52 17.84 -6.26 -4.89
CA ASN A 52 19.06 -5.49 -5.11
C ASN A 52 18.99 -4.05 -4.58
N PHE A 53 17.88 -3.34 -4.82
CA PHE A 53 17.69 -2.00 -4.24
C PHE A 53 17.58 -2.05 -2.72
N TYR A 54 16.91 -3.06 -2.19
CA TYR A 54 16.75 -3.25 -0.76
C TYR A 54 18.11 -3.45 -0.07
N ARG A 55 18.93 -4.39 -0.57
CA ARG A 55 20.29 -4.64 -0.07
C ARG A 55 21.16 -3.37 -0.10
N LYS A 56 21.13 -2.65 -1.22
CA LYS A 56 21.88 -1.39 -1.37
C LYS A 56 21.46 -0.32 -0.37
N ASN A 57 20.16 -0.24 -0.05
CA ASN A 57 19.68 0.72 0.94
C ASN A 57 20.13 0.35 2.36
N ILE A 58 20.21 -0.94 2.70
CA ILE A 58 20.75 -1.42 3.97
C ILE A 58 22.24 -1.06 4.08
N GLU A 59 23.04 -1.38 3.07
CA GLU A 59 24.48 -1.08 3.03
C GLU A 59 24.73 0.44 3.19
N GLU A 60 23.97 1.28 2.49
CA GLU A 60 24.08 2.75 2.60
C GLU A 60 23.75 3.28 4.01
N GLU A 61 22.94 2.55 4.78
CA GLU A 61 22.51 2.91 6.14
C GLU A 61 23.54 2.48 7.18
N GLU A 62 24.14 1.30 7.02
CA GLU A 62 25.24 0.78 7.85
C GLU A 62 26.53 1.60 7.69
N GLU A 63 26.86 2.05 6.47
CA GLU A 63 28.05 2.87 6.24
C GLU A 63 27.95 4.29 6.83
N LYS A 64 26.73 4.79 7.09
CA LYS A 64 26.47 6.21 7.40
C LYS A 64 25.83 6.44 8.78
N VAL A 65 26.10 5.54 9.72
CA VAL A 65 25.59 5.61 11.11
C VAL A 65 25.82 6.98 11.77
N THR A 66 26.89 7.72 11.42
CA THR A 66 27.21 9.06 11.95
C THR A 66 26.51 10.23 11.25
N ARG A 67 25.83 10.03 10.10
CA ARG A 67 25.16 11.09 9.30
C ARG A 67 23.69 10.79 8.99
N LYS A 68 22.96 10.19 9.92
CA LYS A 68 21.55 9.79 9.75
C LYS A 68 20.63 10.88 9.18
N ARG A 69 20.72 12.13 9.66
CA ARG A 69 19.90 13.25 9.14
C ARG A 69 20.13 13.56 7.66
N SER A 70 21.38 13.52 7.21
CA SER A 70 21.72 13.76 5.79
C SER A 70 21.27 12.61 4.90
N LEU A 71 21.31 11.37 5.41
CA LEU A 71 20.81 10.19 4.71
C LEU A 71 19.28 10.26 4.50
N LEU A 72 18.53 10.65 5.54
CA LEU A 72 17.08 10.80 5.48
C LEU A 72 16.67 11.82 4.41
N ALA A 73 17.25 13.03 4.44
CA ALA A 73 16.98 14.06 3.44
C ALA A 73 17.26 13.57 2.01
N ARG A 74 18.35 12.80 1.82
CA ARG A 74 18.69 12.21 0.51
C ARG A 74 17.66 11.16 0.07
N ARG A 75 17.14 10.34 0.98
CA ARG A 75 16.06 9.37 0.68
C ARG A 75 14.79 10.10 0.28
N SER A 76 14.36 11.13 1.02
CA SER A 76 13.18 11.93 0.66
C SER A 76 13.29 12.55 -0.73
N VAL A 77 14.46 13.10 -1.10
CA VAL A 77 14.69 13.62 -2.46
C VAL A 77 14.64 12.51 -3.53
N ARG A 78 15.19 11.32 -3.23
CA ARG A 78 15.10 10.18 -4.15
C ARG A 78 13.66 9.72 -4.35
N VAL A 79 12.88 9.60 -3.26
CA VAL A 79 11.46 9.26 -3.31
C VAL A 79 10.71 10.26 -4.18
N LEU A 80 10.86 11.56 -3.93
CA LEU A 80 10.21 12.60 -4.74
C LEU A 80 10.52 12.45 -6.23
N LYS A 81 11.80 12.29 -6.60
CA LYS A 81 12.20 12.12 -8.00
C LYS A 81 11.55 10.91 -8.66
N ILE A 82 11.54 9.77 -7.96
CA ILE A 82 10.93 8.53 -8.44
C ILE A 82 9.42 8.72 -8.59
N CYS A 83 8.76 9.29 -7.59
CA CYS A 83 7.32 9.54 -7.62
C CYS A 83 6.94 10.51 -8.74
N THR A 84 7.73 11.55 -9.00
CA THR A 84 7.48 12.48 -10.11
C THR A 84 7.53 11.75 -11.46
N ALA A 85 8.57 10.95 -11.70
CA ALA A 85 8.68 10.17 -12.93
C ALA A 85 7.51 9.18 -13.08
N ILE A 86 7.14 8.50 -12.00
CA ILE A 86 6.02 7.56 -12.00
C ILE A 86 4.67 8.27 -12.26
N ASN A 87 4.49 9.46 -11.68
CA ASN A 87 3.26 10.24 -11.77
C ASN A 87 2.93 10.68 -13.20
N GLU A 88 3.93 10.93 -14.02
CA GLU A 88 3.77 11.36 -15.41
C GLU A 88 3.30 10.23 -16.33
N GLU A 89 3.64 8.97 -16.03
CA GLU A 89 3.27 7.82 -16.86
C GLU A 89 2.03 7.07 -16.37
N LEU A 90 1.74 7.08 -15.06
CA LEU A 90 0.60 6.36 -14.52
C LEU A 90 -0.71 7.11 -14.75
N ALA A 91 -1.76 6.38 -15.14
CA ALA A 91 -3.12 6.88 -15.08
C ALA A 91 -3.63 6.94 -13.63
N GLN A 92 -4.61 7.80 -13.34
CA GLN A 92 -5.15 7.98 -11.98
C GLN A 92 -5.57 6.66 -11.28
N PRO A 93 -6.26 5.71 -11.95
CA PRO A 93 -6.58 4.42 -11.33
C PRO A 93 -5.34 3.61 -10.91
N GLN A 94 -4.26 3.67 -11.69
CA GLN A 94 -3.02 2.98 -11.36
C GLN A 94 -2.31 3.62 -10.17
N LYS A 95 -2.35 4.96 -10.04
CA LYS A 95 -1.82 5.67 -8.88
C LYS A 95 -2.52 5.26 -7.58
N VAL A 96 -3.85 5.16 -7.62
CA VAL A 96 -4.65 4.66 -6.49
C VAL A 96 -4.28 3.23 -6.13
N ILE A 97 -4.13 2.34 -7.13
CA ILE A 97 -3.68 0.95 -6.88
C ILE A 97 -2.30 0.93 -6.22
N VAL A 98 -1.34 1.72 -6.71
CA VAL A 98 0.00 1.80 -6.11
C VAL A 98 -0.07 2.30 -4.66
N LEU A 99 -0.88 3.31 -4.36
CA LEU A 99 -1.07 3.80 -2.99
C LEU A 99 -1.60 2.68 -2.06
N PHE A 100 -2.61 1.93 -2.49
CA PHE A 100 -3.11 0.78 -1.73
C PHE A 100 -2.00 -0.22 -1.42
N GLN A 101 -1.17 -0.54 -2.42
CA GLN A 101 -0.10 -1.51 -2.27
C GLN A 101 1.02 -1.00 -1.35
N LEU A 102 1.34 0.29 -1.38
CA LEU A 102 2.27 0.91 -0.44
C LEU A 102 1.74 0.85 1.00
N LEU A 103 0.44 1.09 1.20
CA LEU A 103 -0.19 1.00 2.51
C LEU A 103 -0.24 -0.45 3.02
N GLU A 104 -0.54 -1.41 2.16
CA GLU A 104 -0.47 -2.85 2.49
C GLU A 104 0.96 -3.25 2.84
N PHE A 105 1.95 -2.73 2.10
CA PHE A 105 3.36 -2.98 2.33
C PHE A 105 3.85 -2.47 3.68
N VAL A 106 3.43 -1.28 4.11
CA VAL A 106 3.82 -0.77 5.44
C VAL A 106 3.07 -1.46 6.58
N LYS A 107 1.85 -1.98 6.32
CA LYS A 107 1.02 -2.67 7.31
C LYS A 107 1.57 -4.03 7.74
N THR A 108 2.46 -4.65 6.97
CA THR A 108 2.99 -5.99 7.31
C THR A 108 3.60 -6.04 8.71
N GLU A 109 4.02 -4.90 9.25
CA GLU A 109 4.59 -4.77 10.60
C GLU A 109 4.05 -3.52 11.30
N GLU A 110 4.64 -3.17 12.44
CA GLU A 110 4.39 -1.91 13.14
C GLU A 110 4.75 -0.71 12.25
N VAL A 111 3.75 -0.02 11.72
CA VAL A 111 3.91 1.15 10.84
C VAL A 111 4.67 2.25 11.57
N THR A 112 5.76 2.75 10.97
CA THR A 112 6.51 3.88 11.53
C THR A 112 6.07 5.22 10.94
N ASP A 113 6.25 6.29 11.71
CA ASP A 113 6.00 7.66 11.25
C ASP A 113 6.77 7.99 9.97
N GLN A 114 8.02 7.51 9.84
CA GLN A 114 8.86 7.74 8.67
C GLN A 114 8.33 7.05 7.41
N GLU A 115 7.93 5.78 7.50
CA GLU A 115 7.29 5.09 6.37
C GLU A 115 6.02 5.81 5.95
N MET A 116 5.26 6.26 6.95
CA MET A 116 4.00 6.93 6.71
C MET A 116 4.19 8.31 6.08
N GLU A 117 5.25 9.03 6.43
CA GLU A 117 5.66 10.28 5.79
C GLU A 117 6.01 10.06 4.32
N PHE A 118 6.75 8.98 4.00
CA PHE A 118 7.05 8.64 2.60
C PHE A 118 5.80 8.32 1.79
N VAL A 119 4.89 7.50 2.32
CA VAL A 119 3.64 7.16 1.63
C VAL A 119 2.74 8.37 1.47
N THR A 120 2.68 9.27 2.46
CA THR A 120 1.97 10.55 2.33
C THR A 120 2.56 11.40 1.21
N THR A 121 3.89 11.51 1.16
CA THR A 121 4.61 12.21 0.09
C THR A 121 4.29 11.62 -1.30
N VAL A 122 4.16 10.29 -1.40
CA VAL A 122 3.78 9.61 -2.65
C VAL A 122 2.35 10.00 -3.03
N ALA A 123 1.40 9.96 -2.09
CA ALA A 123 0.00 10.32 -2.33
C ALA A 123 -0.13 11.77 -2.83
N ASP A 124 0.60 12.70 -2.18
CA ASP A 124 0.66 14.10 -2.59
C ASP A 124 1.24 14.26 -4.00
N THR A 125 2.35 13.57 -4.30
CA THR A 125 2.98 13.63 -5.62
C THR A 125 2.07 13.05 -6.70
N PHE A 126 1.26 12.04 -6.36
CA PHE A 126 0.27 11.43 -7.24
C PHE A 126 -1.01 12.26 -7.41
N ASN A 127 -1.10 13.41 -6.72
CA ASN A 127 -2.28 14.27 -6.68
C ASN A 127 -3.54 13.48 -6.26
N ILE A 128 -3.40 12.59 -5.26
CA ILE A 128 -4.54 11.90 -4.67
C ILE A 128 -5.23 12.87 -3.70
N PRO A 129 -6.55 13.10 -3.80
CA PRO A 129 -7.25 13.98 -2.87
C PRO A 129 -7.05 13.55 -1.41
N GLN A 130 -6.82 14.49 -0.51
CA GLN A 130 -6.56 14.20 0.91
C GLN A 130 -7.67 13.35 1.55
N GLU A 131 -8.93 13.63 1.20
CA GLU A 131 -10.08 12.86 1.69
C GLU A 131 -10.02 11.40 1.25
N GLU A 132 -9.64 11.15 -0.01
CA GLU A 132 -9.47 9.78 -0.53
C GLU A 132 -8.25 9.10 0.09
N TYR A 133 -7.15 9.82 0.28
CA TYR A 133 -5.97 9.29 0.97
C TYR A 133 -6.33 8.82 2.38
N GLU A 134 -7.03 9.63 3.17
CA GLU A 134 -7.45 9.25 4.52
C GLU A 134 -8.46 8.09 4.50
N LEU A 135 -9.38 8.04 3.53
CA LEU A 135 -10.27 6.89 3.36
C LEU A 135 -9.50 5.60 3.09
N ILE A 136 -8.59 5.62 2.12
CA ILE A 136 -7.78 4.45 1.74
C ILE A 136 -6.88 4.03 2.91
N LYS A 137 -6.21 4.98 3.56
CA LYS A 137 -5.34 4.73 4.71
C LYS A 137 -6.09 4.08 5.86
N ASN A 138 -7.25 4.62 6.25
CA ASN A 138 -8.07 4.02 7.30
C ASN A 138 -8.55 2.62 6.92
N PHE A 139 -8.98 2.44 5.67
CA PHE A 139 -9.43 1.15 5.17
C PHE A 139 -8.31 0.09 5.19
N VAL A 140 -7.10 0.42 4.76
CA VAL A 140 -6.00 -0.54 4.70
C VAL A 140 -5.46 -0.82 6.10
N LEU A 141 -5.08 0.21 6.85
CA LEU A 141 -4.32 0.07 8.11
C LEU A 141 -5.18 -0.38 9.29
N SER A 142 -6.49 -0.12 9.30
CA SER A 142 -7.35 -0.46 10.44
C SER A 142 -8.19 -1.71 10.22
N ASP A 143 -8.06 -2.68 11.13
CA ASP A 143 -8.87 -3.91 11.11
C ASP A 143 -10.06 -3.89 12.08
N ARG A 144 -10.13 -2.89 12.96
CA ARG A 144 -11.23 -2.72 13.92
C ARG A 144 -12.15 -1.59 13.50
N ASP A 145 -11.93 -0.42 14.07
CA ASP A 145 -12.74 0.78 13.87
C ASP A 145 -12.16 1.66 12.78
N ILE A 146 -12.97 2.00 11.78
CA ILE A 146 -12.69 3.10 10.85
C ILE A 146 -13.70 4.23 11.08
N PRO A 147 -13.38 5.47 10.70
CA PRO A 147 -14.35 6.56 10.62
C PRO A 147 -15.53 6.20 9.72
N GLY A 148 -16.73 6.70 10.04
CA GLY A 148 -17.91 6.48 9.21
C GLY A 148 -17.75 7.15 7.84
N SER A 149 -18.10 6.45 6.76
CA SER A 149 -18.11 7.01 5.41
C SER A 149 -19.08 6.24 4.51
N GLU A 150 -19.76 6.96 3.61
CA GLU A 150 -20.66 6.39 2.60
C GLU A 150 -19.95 5.56 1.53
N PHE A 151 -18.62 5.70 1.47
CA PHE A 151 -17.75 4.97 0.56
C PHE A 151 -17.34 3.61 1.12
N TYR A 152 -17.71 3.29 2.36
CA TYR A 152 -17.51 1.97 2.94
C TYR A 152 -18.77 1.12 2.88
N LEU A 153 -18.57 -0.17 2.64
CA LEU A 153 -19.59 -1.20 2.73
C LEU A 153 -19.05 -2.38 3.55
N TYR A 154 -19.80 -2.75 4.59
CA TYR A 154 -19.53 -3.92 5.42
C TYR A 154 -20.51 -5.03 5.09
N VAL A 155 -20.01 -6.25 4.91
CA VAL A 155 -20.81 -7.46 4.75
C VAL A 155 -20.41 -8.43 5.84
N ASP A 156 -21.31 -8.70 6.78
CA ASP A 156 -21.09 -9.62 7.90
C ASP A 156 -22.42 -10.09 8.51
N ARG A 157 -22.32 -10.97 9.51
CA ARG A 157 -23.47 -11.46 10.30
C ARG A 157 -23.95 -10.51 11.39
N THR A 158 -23.31 -9.35 11.59
CA THR A 158 -23.73 -8.44 12.66
C THR A 158 -25.00 -7.70 12.26
N ASP A 159 -25.80 -7.28 13.23
CA ASP A 159 -26.92 -6.38 12.96
C ASP A 159 -26.36 -5.00 12.59
N GLY A 160 -26.76 -4.45 11.44
CA GLY A 160 -26.26 -3.17 10.89
C GLY A 160 -26.36 -1.96 11.84
N LYS A 161 -27.13 -2.08 12.94
CA LYS A 161 -27.21 -1.10 14.03
C LYS A 161 -25.89 -0.87 14.78
N LYS A 162 -24.92 -1.79 14.67
CA LYS A 162 -23.58 -1.65 15.28
C LYS A 162 -22.57 -0.95 14.37
N VAL A 163 -22.94 -0.67 13.13
CA VAL A 163 -22.05 -0.03 12.16
C VAL A 163 -22.20 1.49 12.28
N LYS A 164 -21.07 2.21 12.24
CA LYS A 164 -21.07 3.69 12.30
C LYS A 164 -21.72 4.26 11.04
N ASP A 165 -22.66 5.17 11.21
CA ASP A 165 -23.20 5.97 10.11
C ASP A 165 -22.10 6.89 9.53
N PRO A 166 -22.03 7.13 8.20
CA PRO A 166 -22.86 6.59 7.11
C PRO A 166 -22.27 5.35 6.39
N ILE A 167 -21.70 4.37 7.09
CA ILE A 167 -21.21 3.13 6.46
C ILE A 167 -22.37 2.26 6.00
N LYS A 168 -22.33 1.81 4.74
CA LYS A 168 -23.31 0.86 4.19
C LYS A 168 -23.10 -0.52 4.80
N HIS A 169 -24.18 -1.25 5.04
CA HIS A 169 -24.11 -2.60 5.63
C HIS A 169 -25.03 -3.59 4.91
N ILE A 170 -24.51 -4.79 4.66
CA ILE A 170 -25.28 -5.93 4.14
C ILE A 170 -25.14 -7.08 5.15
N HIS A 171 -26.28 -7.50 5.70
CA HIS A 171 -26.33 -8.60 6.64
C HIS A 171 -26.29 -9.97 5.92
N ARG A 172 -25.41 -10.87 6.39
CA ARG A 172 -25.25 -12.26 5.90
C ARG A 172 -24.97 -13.22 7.06
N ASP A 173 -25.96 -14.03 7.43
CA ASP A 173 -25.86 -15.02 8.50
C ASP A 173 -24.75 -16.05 8.30
N ASN A 174 -24.58 -16.52 7.05
CA ASN A 174 -23.66 -17.60 6.72
C ASN A 174 -22.20 -17.14 6.53
N LEU A 175 -21.93 -15.84 6.68
CA LEU A 175 -20.58 -15.31 6.54
C LEU A 175 -19.85 -15.34 7.88
N ILE A 176 -18.89 -16.25 7.99
CA ILE A 176 -17.95 -16.27 9.11
C ILE A 176 -16.86 -15.24 8.80
N GLY A 177 -16.77 -14.17 9.58
CA GLY A 177 -15.88 -13.03 9.33
C GLY A 177 -16.62 -11.80 8.81
N GLN A 178 -15.89 -10.88 8.19
CA GLN A 178 -16.41 -9.62 7.66
C GLN A 178 -15.71 -9.29 6.35
N VAL A 179 -16.49 -9.06 5.29
CA VAL A 179 -15.98 -8.45 4.06
C VAL A 179 -16.16 -6.95 4.17
N ARG A 180 -15.10 -6.20 3.86
CA ARG A 180 -15.18 -4.75 3.73
C ARG A 180 -14.88 -4.36 2.30
N VAL A 181 -15.66 -3.42 1.80
CA VAL A 181 -15.47 -2.82 0.48
C VAL A 181 -15.30 -1.32 0.67
N ILE A 182 -14.35 -0.73 -0.06
CA ILE A 182 -14.20 0.71 -0.21
C ILE A 182 -14.41 1.08 -1.68
N HIS A 183 -15.15 2.15 -1.91
CA HIS A 183 -15.25 2.82 -3.21
C HIS A 183 -14.34 4.05 -3.23
N VAL A 184 -13.52 4.20 -4.27
CA VAL A 184 -12.70 5.40 -4.48
C VAL A 184 -13.34 6.24 -5.59
N PRO A 185 -14.02 7.37 -5.26
CA PRO A 185 -14.85 8.10 -6.22
C PRO A 185 -14.10 8.60 -7.44
N SER A 186 -12.89 9.14 -7.28
CA SER A 186 -12.10 9.74 -8.37
C SER A 186 -11.76 8.77 -9.50
N THR A 187 -11.70 7.47 -9.20
CA THR A 187 -11.30 6.43 -10.15
C THR A 187 -12.37 5.38 -10.37
N ASN A 188 -13.48 5.48 -9.63
CA ASN A 188 -14.55 4.49 -9.58
C ASN A 188 -14.05 3.06 -9.29
N LEU A 189 -12.94 2.94 -8.56
CA LEU A 189 -12.37 1.66 -8.16
C LEU A 189 -13.04 1.16 -6.87
N TYR A 190 -13.16 -0.16 -6.78
CA TYR A 190 -13.59 -0.84 -5.57
C TYR A 190 -12.49 -1.76 -5.08
N PHE A 191 -12.15 -1.67 -3.79
CA PHE A 191 -11.22 -2.59 -3.15
C PHE A 191 -11.96 -3.40 -2.11
N VAL A 192 -11.66 -4.68 -2.07
CA VAL A 192 -12.29 -5.64 -1.17
C VAL A 192 -11.23 -6.22 -0.26
N LYS A 193 -11.50 -6.24 1.04
CA LYS A 193 -10.70 -6.99 2.01
C LYS A 193 -11.59 -7.88 2.84
N TYR A 194 -11.07 -9.05 3.18
CA TYR A 194 -11.73 -10.00 4.07
C TYR A 194 -11.03 -10.02 5.41
N ILE A 195 -11.81 -9.99 6.49
CA ILE A 195 -11.35 -10.10 7.87
C ILE A 195 -12.02 -11.34 8.47
N GLY A 196 -11.26 -12.43 8.56
CA GLY A 196 -11.73 -13.67 9.17
C GLY A 196 -10.69 -14.78 9.05
N GLN A 197 -10.97 -15.91 9.68
CA GLN A 197 -10.09 -17.09 9.69
C GLN A 197 -10.47 -18.12 8.61
N SER A 198 -11.54 -17.90 7.87
CA SER A 198 -12.01 -18.82 6.84
C SER A 198 -11.44 -18.44 5.47
N GLU A 199 -11.05 -19.43 4.67
CA GLU A 199 -10.72 -19.18 3.27
C GLU A 199 -11.97 -18.70 2.53
N MET A 200 -11.90 -17.50 1.95
CA MET A 200 -12.91 -17.05 0.99
C MET A 200 -12.49 -17.46 -0.42
N TYR A 201 -13.36 -18.17 -1.12
CA TYR A 201 -13.30 -18.28 -2.57
C TYR A 201 -13.88 -16.98 -3.15
N MET A 202 -13.00 -16.14 -3.70
CA MET A 202 -13.36 -14.94 -4.46
C MET A 202 -13.35 -15.23 -5.96
#